data_AF-A0A445FBV6-F1
#
_entry.id   AF-A0A445FBV6-F1
#
_cell.length_a   1.000
_cell.length_b   1.000
_cell.length_c   1.000
_cell.angle_alpha   90.00
_cell.angle_beta   90.00
_cell.angle_gamma   90.00
#
_symmetry.space_group_name_H-M   'P 1'
#
loop_
_entity.id
_entity.type
_entity.pdbx_description
1 polymer ?
#
loop_
_entity_poly.entity_id
_entity_poly.type
_entity_poly.pdbx_seq_one_letter_code
_entity_poly.pdbx_strand_id
1 'polypeptide(L)'
;VWHNYSFDCHVIENYGFKVSGFHADTMHMARLWDSSRHLDGGYSLEGLTGDRRVMSRAQLNHEKDLIGKVSMKTIFSKKKLKKDGSEGKTSIIAPVEELQRDERIPWICYSALDASSTLKLYESLKSHLSDMPWKFDGVPVYGKTMYDFYNEYWRPFGELLVMMESEGMLVDRAYLESIEKVAKEEQEVAVNRFRKWATRYCPDAQYMNVGSDSQLRQLLFGGIVNRKDSNQTLPTERIFKIPNVNNVIEEGKKAPKRFCDIKLTSLGYNLETEMYTATGWPSVSGHALKALAGSISADYDFFDEDCNLDLDDEDENPSQSEVAPVKIDKSAYGTAYAAFPTEEEGREACHAIAALCQVCSINSLISNFILPLQGHNISGKDLRVHCSLNINTETGRLSARRPNLQNQPALEKDRYKIRQAFIAAPKNSLIVADYGQLELRILAHLADCKSMLEAFEAGGDFHSRTAMNMYPHIREALEKKEVLLEWHPQPGEDKPPVPLLKDAFASERRKAKMLNFSIAYEKTPVGHGKIYLKAAKNYLEKKTNETYAEFLCLLQVLFNFQMMHL
;
A
#
# COMPACT_ATOMS: atom_id res chain seq x y z
N VAL A 1 28.54 7.35 -17.48
CA VAL A 1 28.32 6.47 -16.30
C VAL A 1 27.67 7.33 -15.26
N TRP A 2 26.62 6.82 -14.61
CA TRP A 2 25.76 7.62 -13.75
C TRP A 2 25.51 6.91 -12.43
N HIS A 3 25.02 7.66 -11.46
CA HIS A 3 24.47 7.11 -10.22
C HIS A 3 23.06 7.70 -10.09
N ASN A 4 22.05 6.95 -10.56
CA ASN A 4 20.69 7.44 -10.84
C ASN A 4 20.55 8.28 -12.12
N TYR A 5 20.78 7.65 -13.29
CA TYR A 5 20.75 8.29 -14.61
C TYR A 5 19.45 9.05 -14.90
N SER A 6 18.31 8.48 -14.51
CA SER A 6 16.98 9.09 -14.67
C SER A 6 16.96 10.56 -14.22
N PHE A 7 17.42 10.81 -12.99
CA PHE A 7 17.34 12.15 -12.40
C PHE A 7 18.14 13.18 -13.21
N ASP A 8 19.40 12.87 -13.52
CA ASP A 8 20.26 13.77 -14.28
C ASP A 8 19.74 13.99 -15.70
N CYS A 9 19.21 12.94 -16.34
CA CYS A 9 18.61 13.02 -17.67
C CYS A 9 17.46 14.03 -17.69
N HIS A 10 16.50 13.89 -16.76
CA HIS A 10 15.35 14.81 -16.66
C HIS A 10 15.78 16.25 -16.35
N VAL A 11 16.75 16.43 -15.44
CA VAL A 11 17.26 17.77 -15.11
C VAL A 11 17.87 18.43 -16.34
N ILE A 12 18.67 17.71 -17.13
CA ILE A 12 19.33 18.26 -18.34
C ILE A 12 18.29 18.54 -19.45
N GLU A 13 17.33 17.64 -19.65
CA GLU A 13 16.27 17.80 -20.66
C GLU A 13 15.35 18.99 -20.37
N ASN A 14 15.14 19.34 -19.09
CA ASN A 14 14.39 20.54 -18.71
C ASN A 14 15.02 21.85 -19.22
N TYR A 15 16.33 21.86 -19.52
CA TYR A 15 17.03 22.99 -20.14
C TYR A 15 17.09 22.89 -21.67
N GLY A 16 16.37 21.94 -22.28
CA GLY A 16 16.30 21.77 -23.74
C GLY A 16 17.47 21.00 -24.34
N PHE A 17 18.30 20.35 -23.51
CA PHE A 17 19.40 19.52 -23.96
C PHE A 17 18.99 18.06 -24.02
N LYS A 18 19.09 17.46 -25.20
CA LYS A 18 18.88 16.02 -25.35
C LYS A 18 20.10 15.26 -24.85
N VAL A 19 19.92 14.39 -23.86
CA VAL A 19 20.98 13.52 -23.38
C VAL A 19 21.05 12.28 -24.27
N SER A 20 22.26 11.87 -24.66
CA SER A 20 22.49 10.65 -25.41
C SER A 20 23.64 9.87 -24.81
N GLY A 21 23.54 8.54 -24.83
CA GLY A 21 24.57 7.64 -24.32
C GLY A 21 24.36 7.28 -22.85
N PHE A 22 23.69 6.16 -22.61
CA PHE A 22 23.62 5.54 -21.30
C PHE A 22 24.56 4.33 -21.27
N HIS A 23 25.76 4.53 -20.70
CA HIS A 23 26.75 3.44 -20.60
C HIS A 23 26.49 2.53 -19.40
N ALA A 24 26.26 3.11 -18.22
CA ALA A 24 25.99 2.36 -17.01
C ALA A 24 25.33 3.23 -15.92
N ASP A 25 24.53 2.60 -15.06
CA ASP A 25 24.07 3.12 -13.77
C ASP A 25 24.64 2.27 -12.63
N THR A 26 25.40 2.89 -11.74
CA THR A 26 26.02 2.22 -10.59
C THR A 26 24.99 1.72 -9.57
N MET A 27 23.80 2.34 -9.46
CA MET A 27 22.73 1.83 -8.60
C MET A 27 22.20 0.49 -9.13
N HIS A 28 22.00 0.38 -10.44
CA HIS A 28 21.56 -0.85 -11.09
C HIS A 28 22.58 -1.96 -10.92
N MET A 29 23.86 -1.67 -11.17
CA MET A 29 24.94 -2.64 -11.03
C MET A 29 25.10 -3.12 -9.57
N ALA A 30 25.04 -2.21 -8.61
CA ALA A 30 25.10 -2.56 -7.19
C ALA A 30 23.94 -3.46 -6.75
N ARG A 31 22.75 -3.24 -7.33
CA ARG A 31 21.56 -4.04 -7.07
C ARG A 31 21.67 -5.46 -7.61
N LEU A 32 22.25 -5.63 -8.80
CA LEU A 32 22.56 -6.95 -9.37
C LEU A 32 23.63 -7.69 -8.57
N TRP A 33 24.59 -6.96 -8.02
CA TRP A 33 25.63 -7.53 -7.19
C TRP A 33 25.06 -8.03 -5.85
N ASP A 34 24.26 -7.21 -5.18
CA ASP A 34 23.58 -7.56 -3.94
C ASP A 34 22.26 -6.80 -3.81
N SER A 35 21.14 -7.53 -3.84
CA SER A 35 19.78 -6.99 -3.75
C SER A 35 19.30 -6.75 -2.31
N SER A 36 20.09 -7.11 -1.30
CA SER A 36 19.71 -7.11 0.12
C SER A 36 20.41 -6.05 0.98
N ARG A 37 20.91 -4.97 0.37
CA ARG A 37 21.71 -3.95 1.07
C ARG A 37 20.93 -2.95 1.91
N HIS A 38 19.66 -3.18 2.23
CA HIS A 38 18.87 -2.23 3.03
C HIS A 38 19.41 -2.10 4.47
N LEU A 39 20.01 -3.15 5.03
CA LEU A 39 20.70 -3.13 6.32
C LEU A 39 22.12 -2.54 6.23
N ASP A 40 22.73 -2.60 5.04
CA ASP A 40 24.12 -2.23 4.77
C ASP A 40 24.23 -0.84 4.12
N GLY A 41 23.47 0.13 4.61
CA GLY A 41 23.53 1.53 4.16
C GLY A 41 22.82 1.83 2.83
N GLY A 42 22.16 0.85 2.23
CA GLY A 42 21.36 1.03 1.02
C GLY A 42 22.18 1.35 -0.24
N TYR A 43 21.49 1.78 -1.30
CA TYR A 43 22.09 1.98 -2.64
C TYR A 43 22.48 3.44 -2.91
N SER A 44 22.57 4.28 -1.88
CA SER A 44 23.06 5.64 -2.06
C SER A 44 24.55 5.61 -2.42
N LEU A 45 25.03 6.62 -3.15
CA LEU A 45 26.44 6.73 -3.50
C LEU A 45 27.34 6.74 -2.26
N GLU A 46 26.89 7.39 -1.16
CA GLU A 46 27.55 7.36 0.15
C GLU A 46 27.59 5.94 0.73
N GLY A 47 26.46 5.24 0.78
CA GLY A 47 26.39 3.88 1.33
C GLY A 47 27.17 2.85 0.51
N LEU A 48 27.31 3.05 -0.81
CA LEU A 48 28.08 2.18 -1.69
C LEU A 48 29.59 2.46 -1.60
N THR A 49 29.98 3.74 -1.67
CA THR A 49 31.40 4.11 -1.62
C THR A 49 32.01 4.00 -0.23
N GLY A 50 31.20 4.06 0.83
CA GLY A 50 31.62 3.78 2.20
C GLY A 50 31.74 2.28 2.52
N ASP A 51 31.20 1.38 1.70
CA ASP A 51 31.28 -0.06 1.91
C ASP A 51 32.55 -0.64 1.29
N ARG A 52 33.46 -1.10 2.15
CA ARG A 52 34.74 -1.69 1.72
C ARG A 52 34.57 -2.92 0.84
N ARG A 53 33.49 -3.70 0.99
CA ARG A 53 33.23 -4.88 0.16
C ARG A 53 32.93 -4.44 -1.27
N VAL A 54 32.08 -3.42 -1.42
CA VAL A 54 31.69 -2.84 -2.72
C VAL A 54 32.89 -2.21 -3.42
N MET A 55 33.74 -1.49 -2.69
CA MET A 55 34.87 -0.75 -3.26
C MET A 55 36.18 -1.56 -3.32
N SER A 56 36.17 -2.84 -2.92
CA SER A 56 37.37 -3.68 -2.79
C SER A 56 38.15 -3.88 -4.10
N ARG A 57 37.52 -3.64 -5.25
CA ARG A 57 38.10 -3.83 -6.59
C ARG A 57 38.25 -2.54 -7.39
N ALA A 58 38.02 -1.39 -6.76
CA ALA A 58 38.31 -0.11 -7.37
C ALA A 58 39.83 0.06 -7.50
N GLN A 59 40.31 0.63 -8.62
CA GLN A 59 41.69 1.10 -8.71
C GLN A 59 41.84 2.35 -7.83
N LEU A 60 42.35 2.17 -6.62
CA LEU A 60 42.58 3.25 -5.67
C LEU A 60 44.05 3.69 -5.75
N ASN A 61 44.29 4.96 -6.06
CA ASN A 61 45.64 5.49 -6.16
C ASN A 61 46.20 5.85 -4.77
N HIS A 62 45.34 6.18 -3.81
CA HIS A 62 45.71 6.53 -2.44
C HIS A 62 44.72 6.01 -1.39
N GLU A 63 45.16 5.76 -0.15
CA GLU A 63 44.28 5.38 0.97
C GLU A 63 43.19 6.42 1.26
N LYS A 64 43.41 7.70 0.94
CA LYS A 64 42.38 8.76 1.05
C LYS A 64 41.22 8.57 0.06
N ASP A 65 41.39 7.76 -0.98
CA ASP A 65 40.31 7.39 -1.92
C ASP A 65 39.31 6.39 -1.29
N LEU A 66 39.64 5.80 -0.13
CA LEU A 66 38.72 4.97 0.66
C LEU A 66 37.74 5.80 1.50
N ILE A 67 37.90 7.13 1.54
CA ILE A 67 36.95 8.01 2.19
C ILE A 67 35.72 8.03 1.29
N GLY A 68 34.75 7.17 1.61
CA GLY A 68 33.45 7.15 0.94
C GLY A 68 32.83 8.56 0.87
N LYS A 69 31.99 8.78 -0.14
CA LYS A 69 31.33 10.06 -0.35
C LYS A 69 30.67 10.54 0.95
N VAL A 70 30.92 11.80 1.29
CA VAL A 70 30.31 12.45 2.45
C VAL A 70 28.95 13.03 2.05
N SER A 71 27.92 12.83 2.88
CA SER A 71 26.58 13.35 2.60
C SER A 71 26.52 14.87 2.45
N MET A 72 25.60 15.36 1.61
CA MET A 72 25.29 16.79 1.49
C MET A 72 24.95 17.41 2.85
N LYS A 73 24.22 16.67 3.70
CA LYS A 73 23.82 17.11 5.03
C LYS A 73 25.03 17.34 5.93
N THR A 74 26.03 16.48 5.84
CA THR A 74 27.26 16.61 6.66
C THR A 74 28.05 17.86 6.28
N ILE A 75 28.10 18.19 4.98
CA ILE A 75 28.91 19.32 4.47
C ILE A 75 28.18 20.65 4.63
N PHE A 76 26.89 20.71 4.27
CA PHE A 76 26.18 21.98 4.10
C PHE A 76 25.09 22.24 5.15
N SER A 77 24.78 21.30 6.06
CA SER A 77 23.75 21.56 7.05
C SER A 77 24.23 22.50 8.15
N LYS A 78 23.43 23.54 8.41
CA LYS A 78 23.63 24.49 9.50
C LYS A 78 22.57 24.24 10.56
N LYS A 79 22.95 24.20 11.84
CA LYS A 79 21.98 24.04 12.94
C LYS A 79 21.12 25.29 13.04
N LYS A 80 19.80 25.13 13.15
CA LYS A 80 18.89 26.25 13.31
C LYS A 80 19.15 26.91 14.66
N LEU A 81 19.54 28.18 14.68
CA LEU A 81 19.66 28.94 15.91
C LEU A 81 18.26 29.15 16.53
N LYS A 82 18.15 28.93 17.84
CA LYS A 82 16.96 29.27 18.61
C LYS A 82 16.89 30.79 18.85
N LYS A 83 15.74 31.27 19.33
CA LYS A 83 15.54 32.70 19.66
C LYS A 83 16.53 33.23 20.70
N ASP A 84 17.14 32.34 21.49
CA ASP A 84 18.16 32.65 22.50
C ASP A 84 19.60 32.60 21.96
N GLY A 85 19.79 32.37 20.65
CA GLY A 85 21.11 32.24 20.03
C GLY A 85 21.77 30.86 20.21
N SER A 86 21.17 29.93 20.97
CA SER A 86 21.68 28.57 21.12
C SER A 86 21.39 27.70 19.90
N GLU A 87 22.25 26.73 19.62
CA GLU A 87 22.03 25.78 18.53
C GLU A 87 20.80 24.90 18.79
N GLY A 88 19.85 24.92 17.87
CA GLY A 88 18.70 24.01 17.86
C GLY A 88 19.08 22.59 17.43
N LYS A 89 18.23 21.62 17.77
CA LYS A 89 18.40 20.20 17.38
C LYS A 89 18.17 19.95 15.89
N THR A 90 17.49 20.85 15.20
CA THR A 90 17.14 20.69 13.78
C THR A 90 18.20 21.34 12.91
N SER A 91 18.83 20.57 12.04
CA SER A 91 19.71 21.11 10.99
C SER A 91 18.91 21.42 9.73
N ILE A 92 19.26 22.52 9.08
CA ILE A 92 18.65 23.01 7.84
C ILE A 92 19.75 23.09 6.78
N ILE A 93 19.41 22.70 5.55
CA ILE A 93 20.26 22.87 4.38
C ILE A 93 19.63 24.00 3.56
N ALA A 94 20.45 24.96 3.13
CA ALA A 94 19.98 26.04 2.26
C ALA A 94 19.58 25.49 0.87
N PRO A 95 18.72 26.20 0.11
CA PRO A 95 18.42 25.85 -1.28
C PRO A 95 19.68 25.67 -2.12
N VAL A 96 19.62 24.79 -3.12
CA VAL A 96 20.78 24.44 -3.96
C VAL A 96 21.36 25.68 -4.66
N GLU A 97 20.50 26.60 -5.10
CA GLU A 97 20.86 27.83 -5.78
C GLU A 97 21.65 28.80 -4.88
N GLU A 98 21.37 28.78 -3.57
CA GLU A 98 22.10 29.54 -2.55
C GLU A 98 23.45 28.87 -2.28
N LEU A 99 23.47 27.55 -2.06
CA LEU A 99 24.71 26.80 -1.83
C LEU A 99 25.70 26.91 -2.98
N GLN A 100 25.22 26.91 -4.22
CA GLN A 100 26.05 27.08 -5.42
C GLN A 100 26.71 28.47 -5.51
N ARG A 101 26.08 29.49 -4.92
CA ARG A 101 26.58 30.87 -4.91
C ARG A 101 27.49 31.12 -3.72
N ASP A 102 27.03 30.77 -2.52
CA ASP A 102 27.63 31.17 -1.26
C ASP A 102 28.69 30.18 -0.76
N GLU A 103 28.45 28.87 -0.98
CA GLU A 103 29.36 27.78 -0.61
C GLU A 103 30.01 27.16 -1.87
N ARG A 104 30.35 28.01 -2.84
CA ARG A 104 30.75 27.63 -4.21
C ARG A 104 31.90 26.61 -4.26
N ILE A 105 32.97 26.83 -3.49
CA ILE A 105 34.14 25.93 -3.50
C ILE A 105 33.77 24.56 -2.92
N PRO A 106 33.19 24.46 -1.70
CA PRO A 106 32.65 23.19 -1.20
C PRO A 106 31.68 22.50 -2.17
N TRP A 107 30.82 23.26 -2.86
CA TRP A 107 29.89 22.72 -3.86
C TRP A 107 30.59 22.08 -5.06
N ILE A 108 31.61 22.76 -5.61
CA ILE A 108 32.43 22.23 -6.70
C ILE A 108 33.14 20.95 -6.25
N CYS A 109 33.75 20.96 -5.06
CA CYS A 109 34.41 19.77 -4.51
C CYS A 109 33.43 18.61 -4.31
N TYR A 110 32.23 18.87 -3.78
CA TYR A 110 31.18 17.87 -3.62
C TYR A 110 30.77 17.27 -4.97
N SER A 111 30.51 18.10 -5.97
CA SER A 111 30.08 17.67 -7.31
C SER A 111 31.18 16.87 -8.03
N ALA A 112 32.45 17.28 -7.90
CA ALA A 112 33.59 16.56 -8.47
C ALA A 112 33.84 15.22 -7.75
N LEU A 113 33.63 15.18 -6.42
CA LEU A 113 33.72 13.95 -5.65
C LEU A 113 32.62 12.96 -6.08
N ASP A 114 31.41 13.42 -6.35
CA ASP A 114 30.31 12.59 -6.86
C ASP A 114 30.66 11.92 -8.18
N ALA A 115 31.16 12.70 -9.14
CA ALA A 115 31.53 12.20 -10.46
C ALA A 115 32.69 11.19 -10.37
N SER A 116 33.75 11.52 -9.63
CA SER A 116 34.90 10.63 -9.44
C SER A 116 34.55 9.36 -8.67
N SER A 117 33.75 9.46 -7.61
CA SER A 117 33.27 8.31 -6.83
C SER A 117 32.39 7.40 -7.67
N THR A 118 31.54 7.96 -8.53
CA THR A 118 30.69 7.19 -9.45
C THR A 118 31.53 6.38 -10.44
N LEU A 119 32.59 6.96 -10.98
CA LEU A 119 33.48 6.25 -11.90
C LEU A 119 34.21 5.09 -11.21
N LYS A 120 34.82 5.35 -10.04
CA LYS A 120 35.52 4.32 -9.25
C LYS A 120 34.57 3.19 -8.82
N LEU A 121 33.36 3.55 -8.40
CA LEU A 121 32.31 2.60 -8.03
C LEU A 121 31.92 1.72 -9.22
N TYR A 122 31.76 2.31 -10.41
CA TYR A 122 31.48 1.57 -11.64
C TYR A 122 32.59 0.56 -11.97
N GLU A 123 33.85 0.94 -11.86
CA GLU A 123 34.98 0.04 -12.13
C GLU A 123 34.97 -1.16 -11.17
N SER A 124 34.78 -0.90 -9.87
CA SER A 124 34.68 -1.95 -8.86
C SER A 124 33.50 -2.89 -9.12
N LEU A 125 32.29 -2.33 -9.33
CA LEU A 125 31.08 -3.12 -9.61
C LEU A 125 31.17 -3.89 -10.92
N LYS A 126 31.76 -3.30 -11.97
CA LYS A 126 32.02 -4.00 -13.23
C LYS A 126 32.89 -5.23 -12.98
N SER A 127 33.97 -5.08 -12.22
CA SER A 127 34.84 -6.20 -11.86
C SER A 127 34.09 -7.26 -11.06
N HIS A 128 33.32 -6.86 -10.04
CA HIS A 128 32.49 -7.80 -9.26
C HIS A 128 31.50 -8.58 -10.14
N LEU A 129 30.74 -7.89 -10.99
CA LEU A 129 29.75 -8.53 -11.86
C LEU A 129 30.37 -9.40 -12.95
N SER A 130 31.60 -9.10 -13.39
CA SER A 130 32.34 -9.92 -14.35
C SER A 130 32.83 -11.24 -13.75
N ASP A 131 33.05 -11.29 -12.43
CA ASP A 131 33.41 -12.53 -11.75
C ASP A 131 32.18 -13.34 -11.30
N MET A 132 31.00 -12.72 -11.28
CA MET A 132 29.77 -13.39 -10.93
C MET A 132 29.23 -14.17 -12.14
N PRO A 133 29.14 -15.52 -12.06
CA PRO A 133 28.58 -16.30 -13.15
C PRO A 133 27.08 -16.00 -13.30
N TRP A 134 26.62 -15.77 -14.52
CA TRP A 134 25.19 -15.72 -14.80
C TRP A 134 24.63 -17.14 -14.78
N LYS A 135 23.68 -17.43 -13.89
CA LYS A 135 22.96 -18.69 -13.82
C LYS A 135 21.53 -18.56 -14.33
N PHE A 136 21.11 -19.48 -15.18
CA PHE A 136 19.75 -19.64 -15.66
C PHE A 136 19.26 -21.03 -15.24
N ASP A 137 18.15 -21.10 -14.50
CA ASP A 137 17.64 -22.35 -13.89
C ASP A 137 18.70 -23.15 -13.12
N GLY A 138 19.52 -22.43 -12.34
CA GLY A 138 20.62 -23.01 -11.57
C GLY A 138 21.87 -23.39 -12.39
N VAL A 139 21.79 -23.38 -13.72
CA VAL A 139 22.89 -23.73 -14.63
C VAL A 139 23.65 -22.47 -15.07
N PRO A 140 24.98 -22.42 -14.95
CA PRO A 140 25.77 -21.31 -15.49
C PRO A 140 25.60 -21.19 -17.01
N VAL A 141 25.30 -19.98 -17.50
CA VAL A 141 25.25 -19.68 -18.92
C VAL A 141 26.68 -19.63 -19.45
N TYR A 142 26.99 -20.50 -20.41
CA TYR A 142 28.36 -20.68 -20.89
C TYR A 142 28.99 -19.36 -21.37
N GLY A 143 30.14 -19.01 -20.78
CA GLY A 143 30.92 -17.84 -21.14
C GLY A 143 30.29 -16.50 -20.79
N LYS A 144 29.19 -16.46 -20.02
CA LYS A 144 28.51 -15.23 -19.63
C LYS A 144 28.53 -15.00 -18.12
N THR A 145 28.54 -13.72 -17.76
CA THR A 145 28.65 -13.20 -16.40
C THR A 145 27.44 -12.33 -16.08
N MET A 146 27.28 -11.94 -14.82
CA MET A 146 26.24 -10.97 -14.43
C MET A 146 26.48 -9.58 -15.05
N TYR A 147 27.72 -9.27 -15.47
CA TYR A 147 27.98 -8.06 -16.25
C TYR A 147 27.41 -8.17 -17.68
N ASP A 148 27.47 -9.34 -18.29
CA ASP A 148 26.81 -9.59 -19.59
C ASP A 148 25.29 -9.50 -19.45
N PHE A 149 24.72 -10.09 -18.39
CA PHE A 149 23.30 -9.94 -18.06
C PHE A 149 22.90 -8.47 -17.89
N TYR A 150 23.72 -7.67 -17.20
CA TYR A 150 23.49 -6.24 -17.06
C TYR A 150 23.43 -5.54 -18.42
N ASN A 151 24.40 -5.82 -19.30
CA ASN A 151 24.46 -5.20 -20.63
C ASN A 151 23.31 -5.65 -21.54
N GLU A 152 22.91 -6.92 -21.46
CA GLU A 152 21.88 -7.52 -22.31
C GLU A 152 20.46 -7.09 -21.89
N TYR A 153 20.18 -7.01 -20.59
CA TYR A 153 18.82 -6.75 -20.08
C TYR A 153 18.70 -5.43 -19.31
N TRP A 154 19.49 -5.22 -18.27
CA TRP A 154 19.26 -4.12 -17.32
C TRP A 154 19.64 -2.74 -17.86
N ARG A 155 20.66 -2.66 -18.71
CA ARG A 155 21.07 -1.42 -19.37
C ARG A 155 19.99 -0.91 -20.34
N PRO A 156 19.56 -1.69 -21.36
CA PRO A 156 18.46 -1.24 -22.23
C PRO A 156 17.13 -1.05 -21.47
N PHE A 157 16.87 -1.87 -20.45
CA PHE A 157 15.69 -1.66 -19.59
C PHE A 157 15.77 -0.33 -18.82
N GLY A 158 16.93 0.04 -18.29
CA GLY A 158 17.15 1.32 -17.63
C GLY A 158 16.92 2.52 -18.56
N GLU A 159 17.39 2.45 -19.81
CA GLU A 159 17.07 3.44 -20.85
C GLU A 159 15.56 3.55 -21.08
N LEU A 160 14.88 2.41 -21.23
CA LEU A 160 13.43 2.37 -21.42
C LEU A 160 12.68 2.98 -20.23
N LEU A 161 13.12 2.74 -19.00
CA LEU A 161 12.49 3.35 -17.82
C LEU A 161 12.58 4.88 -17.87
N VAL A 162 13.74 5.45 -18.21
CA VAL A 162 13.88 6.91 -18.36
C VAL A 162 12.93 7.42 -19.44
N MET A 163 12.83 6.73 -20.57
CA MET A 163 11.88 7.11 -21.63
C MET A 163 10.42 7.06 -21.16
N MET A 164 10.04 6.04 -20.38
CA MET A 164 8.69 5.92 -19.81
C MET A 164 8.39 7.05 -18.81
N GLU A 165 9.38 7.45 -18.01
CA GLU A 165 9.26 8.60 -17.11
C GLU A 165 9.10 9.91 -17.88
N SER A 166 9.92 10.14 -18.91
CA SER A 166 9.85 11.34 -19.77
C SER A 166 8.52 11.40 -20.53
N GLU A 167 7.99 10.27 -20.99
CA GLU A 167 6.69 10.21 -21.66
C GLU A 167 5.55 10.51 -20.67
N GLY A 168 5.54 9.93 -19.47
CA GLY A 168 4.48 10.17 -18.48
C GLY A 168 3.07 9.72 -18.95
N MET A 169 2.03 10.13 -18.23
CA MET A 169 0.63 9.78 -18.54
C MET A 169 -0.30 11.00 -18.49
N LEU A 170 -1.26 11.09 -19.40
CA LEU A 170 -2.31 12.11 -19.33
C LEU A 170 -3.33 11.76 -18.24
N VAL A 171 -3.69 12.78 -17.47
CA VAL A 171 -4.63 12.67 -16.36
C VAL A 171 -5.67 13.78 -16.44
N ASP A 172 -6.94 13.41 -16.43
CA ASP A 172 -8.08 14.33 -16.36
C ASP A 172 -8.21 14.91 -14.95
N ARG A 173 -7.78 16.17 -14.81
CA ARG A 173 -7.81 16.88 -13.52
C ARG A 173 -9.18 17.42 -13.17
N ALA A 174 -9.99 17.79 -14.16
CA ALA A 174 -11.34 18.25 -13.91
C ALA A 174 -12.18 17.11 -13.31
N TYR A 175 -11.98 15.90 -13.84
CA TYR A 175 -12.54 14.69 -13.26
C TYR A 175 -12.05 14.45 -11.81
N LEU A 176 -10.73 14.53 -11.57
CA LEU A 176 -10.18 14.35 -10.22
C LEU A 176 -10.66 15.41 -9.21
N GLU A 177 -10.80 16.67 -9.61
CA GLU A 177 -11.30 17.76 -8.79
C GLU A 177 -12.77 17.51 -8.38
N SER A 178 -13.59 17.01 -9.32
CA SER A 178 -14.97 16.62 -9.03
C SER A 178 -15.04 15.45 -8.03
N ILE A 179 -14.17 14.45 -8.18
CA ILE A 179 -14.06 13.33 -7.24
C ILE A 179 -13.56 13.78 -5.88
N GLU A 180 -12.59 14.70 -5.83
CA GLU A 180 -12.05 15.21 -4.57
C GLU A 180 -13.16 15.84 -3.72
N LYS A 181 -14.05 16.60 -4.35
CA LYS A 181 -15.20 17.21 -3.68
C LYS A 181 -16.12 16.14 -3.07
N VAL A 182 -16.53 15.16 -3.87
CA VAL A 182 -17.37 14.04 -3.42
C VAL A 182 -16.70 13.26 -2.29
N ALA A 183 -15.40 12.95 -2.44
CA ALA A 183 -14.65 12.19 -1.45
C ALA A 183 -14.53 12.94 -0.12
N LYS A 184 -14.36 14.26 -0.14
CA LYS A 184 -14.33 15.09 1.08
C LYS A 184 -15.70 15.19 1.74
N GLU A 185 -16.77 15.31 0.97
CA GLU A 185 -18.15 15.32 1.49
C GLU A 185 -18.49 13.98 2.18
N GLU A 186 -18.22 12.85 1.51
CA GLU A 186 -18.42 11.51 2.10
C GLU A 186 -17.54 11.28 3.33
N GLN A 187 -16.29 11.78 3.30
CA GLN A 187 -15.41 11.73 4.47
C GLN A 187 -16.02 12.49 5.63
N GLU A 188 -16.49 13.72 5.43
CA GLU A 188 -17.06 14.57 6.47
C GLU A 188 -18.34 13.95 7.06
N VAL A 189 -19.19 13.33 6.23
CA VAL A 189 -20.36 12.57 6.69
C VAL A 189 -19.95 11.43 7.62
N ALA A 190 -18.95 10.63 7.25
CA ALA A 190 -18.47 9.53 8.08
C ALA A 190 -17.79 10.01 9.38
N VAL A 191 -17.03 11.11 9.31
CA VAL A 191 -16.46 11.78 10.49
C VAL A 191 -17.57 12.21 11.45
N ASN A 192 -18.60 12.86 10.93
CA ASN A 192 -19.70 13.38 11.74
C ASN A 192 -20.56 12.26 12.33
N ARG A 193 -20.75 11.15 11.62
CA ARG A 193 -21.41 9.95 12.16
C ARG A 193 -20.69 9.43 13.42
N PHE A 194 -19.35 9.32 13.38
CA PHE A 194 -18.58 8.91 14.56
C PHE A 194 -18.63 9.97 15.69
N ARG A 195 -18.46 11.26 15.36
CA ARG A 195 -18.50 12.34 16.35
C ARG A 195 -19.84 12.40 17.07
N LYS A 196 -20.97 12.35 16.34
CA LYS A 196 -22.32 12.34 16.93
C LYS A 196 -22.50 11.21 17.93
N TRP A 197 -22.06 10.00 17.60
CA TRP A 197 -22.08 8.87 18.52
C TRP A 197 -21.17 9.11 19.74
N ALA A 198 -19.94 9.59 19.53
CA ALA A 198 -18.99 9.84 20.62
C ALA A 198 -19.44 10.94 21.59
N THR A 199 -20.18 11.95 21.11
CA THR A 199 -20.72 13.05 21.91
C THR A 199 -21.66 12.57 23.02
N ARG A 200 -22.33 11.42 22.85
CA ARG A 200 -23.18 10.80 23.88
C ARG A 200 -22.39 10.43 25.15
N TYR A 201 -21.08 10.17 25.01
CA TYR A 201 -20.20 9.78 26.11
C TYR A 201 -19.24 10.91 26.52
N CYS A 202 -18.83 11.75 25.57
CA CYS A 202 -17.91 12.86 25.80
C CYS A 202 -18.32 14.08 24.96
N PRO A 203 -18.92 15.15 25.55
CA PRO A 203 -19.42 16.30 24.80
C PRO A 203 -18.37 16.97 23.88
N ASP A 204 -17.12 17.02 24.32
CA ASP A 204 -16.01 17.59 23.55
C ASP A 204 -15.58 16.74 22.35
N ALA A 205 -16.05 15.49 22.25
CA ALA A 205 -15.77 14.62 21.11
C ALA A 205 -16.33 15.17 19.80
N GLN A 206 -17.32 16.07 19.83
CA GLN A 206 -17.82 16.76 18.63
C GLN A 206 -16.73 17.55 17.89
N TYR A 207 -15.69 18.00 18.61
CA TYR A 207 -14.58 18.79 18.05
C TYR A 207 -13.33 17.95 17.80
N MET A 208 -13.38 16.64 18.06
CA MET A 208 -12.19 15.81 17.97
C MET A 208 -11.72 15.66 16.52
N ASN A 209 -10.41 15.56 16.35
CA ASN A 209 -9.80 15.12 15.10
C ASN A 209 -9.78 13.58 15.09
N VAL A 210 -10.74 12.98 14.39
CA VAL A 210 -10.83 11.52 14.25
C VAL A 210 -9.67 10.91 13.45
N GLY A 211 -8.90 11.71 12.71
CA GLY A 211 -7.65 11.28 12.08
C GLY A 211 -6.45 11.23 13.04
N SER A 212 -6.62 11.66 14.30
CA SER A 212 -5.54 11.62 15.30
C SER A 212 -5.57 10.32 16.08
N ASP A 213 -4.57 9.46 15.84
CA ASP A 213 -4.37 8.23 16.60
C ASP A 213 -4.36 8.45 18.12
N SER A 214 -3.83 9.59 18.57
CA SER A 214 -3.75 9.94 19.99
C SER A 214 -5.12 10.24 20.58
N GLN A 215 -5.96 11.00 19.86
CA GLN A 215 -7.31 11.34 20.31
C GLN A 215 -8.25 10.14 20.25
N LEU A 216 -8.21 9.36 19.16
CA LEU A 216 -8.97 8.12 19.05
C LEU A 216 -8.59 7.12 20.15
N ARG A 217 -7.29 6.93 20.38
CA ARG A 217 -6.82 6.02 21.44
C ARG A 217 -7.26 6.50 22.83
N GLN A 218 -7.21 7.81 23.08
CA GLN A 218 -7.68 8.38 24.34
C GLN A 218 -9.16 8.09 24.59
N LEU A 219 -10.01 8.30 23.57
CA LEU A 219 -11.45 8.08 23.66
C LEU A 219 -11.78 6.58 23.83
N LEU A 220 -11.21 5.71 22.99
CA LEU A 220 -11.56 4.29 22.95
C LEU A 220 -10.92 3.45 24.06
N PHE A 221 -9.72 3.82 24.54
CA PHE A 221 -8.92 2.96 25.43
C PHE A 221 -8.35 3.69 26.66
N GLY A 222 -8.87 4.86 27.01
CA GLY A 222 -8.44 5.58 28.22
C GLY A 222 -8.64 4.71 29.46
N GLY A 223 -7.61 4.63 30.32
CA GLY A 223 -7.55 3.73 31.48
C GLY A 223 -6.75 2.44 31.26
N ILE A 224 -6.31 2.14 30.03
CA ILE A 224 -5.56 0.90 29.75
C ILE A 224 -4.08 1.00 30.18
N VAL A 225 -3.55 -0.10 30.71
CA VAL A 225 -2.12 -0.24 31.03
C VAL A 225 -1.33 -0.57 29.76
N ASN A 226 -0.14 0.02 29.63
CA ASN A 226 0.74 -0.27 28.50
C ASN A 226 1.28 -1.71 28.58
N ARG A 227 1.23 -2.43 27.45
CA ARG A 227 1.65 -3.84 27.39
C ARG A 227 3.16 -4.06 27.58
N LYS A 228 3.98 -3.04 27.28
CA LYS A 228 5.45 -3.08 27.40
C LYS A 228 5.98 -2.48 28.70
N ASP A 229 5.22 -1.58 29.31
CA ASP A 229 5.60 -0.91 30.55
C ASP A 229 4.41 -0.85 31.50
N SER A 230 4.38 -1.75 32.48
CA SER A 230 3.29 -1.87 33.46
C SER A 230 3.13 -0.63 34.36
N ASN A 231 4.12 0.28 34.39
CA ASN A 231 4.04 1.51 35.16
C ASN A 231 3.37 2.65 34.38
N GLN A 232 3.13 2.48 33.09
CA GLN A 232 2.43 3.46 32.26
C GLN A 232 0.99 3.06 32.06
N THR A 233 0.07 3.94 32.43
CA THR A 233 -1.36 3.81 32.18
C THR A 233 -1.82 4.99 31.35
N LEU A 234 -2.65 4.74 30.34
CA LEU A 234 -3.28 5.82 29.59
C LEU A 234 -4.28 6.49 30.53
N PRO A 235 -4.21 7.82 30.77
CA PRO A 235 -5.12 8.48 31.69
C PRO A 235 -6.57 8.31 31.20
N THR A 236 -7.54 8.37 32.11
CA THR A 236 -8.97 8.27 31.75
C THR A 236 -9.44 9.52 31.00
N GLU A 237 -8.82 10.67 31.28
CA GLU A 237 -9.11 11.95 30.61
C GLU A 237 -7.82 12.63 30.18
N ARG A 238 -7.86 13.33 29.05
CA ARG A 238 -6.73 14.12 28.55
C ARG A 238 -7.20 15.35 27.78
N ILE A 239 -6.50 16.46 28.03
CA ILE A 239 -6.73 17.72 27.31
C ILE A 239 -5.87 17.75 26.04
N PHE A 240 -6.49 18.10 24.92
CA PHE A 240 -5.83 18.31 23.63
C PHE A 240 -6.04 19.75 23.16
N LYS A 241 -4.98 20.33 22.60
CA LYS A 241 -5.06 21.65 21.94
C LYS A 241 -5.40 21.44 20.48
N ILE A 242 -6.53 22.00 20.04
CA ILE A 242 -6.97 21.94 18.64
C ILE A 242 -7.09 23.36 18.04
N PRO A 243 -6.96 23.52 16.71
CA PRO A 243 -7.22 24.81 16.07
C PRO A 243 -8.65 25.28 16.32
N ASN A 244 -8.83 26.54 16.67
CA ASN A 244 -10.14 27.12 16.94
C ASN A 244 -10.83 27.54 15.63
N VAL A 245 -11.36 26.55 14.90
CA VAL A 245 -12.01 26.76 13.59
C VAL A 245 -13.36 27.50 13.73
N ASN A 246 -14.05 27.33 14.85
CA ASN A 246 -15.37 27.91 15.11
C ASN A 246 -15.33 29.29 15.78
N ASN A 247 -14.14 29.89 15.93
CA ASN A 247 -13.94 31.20 16.59
C ASN A 247 -14.59 31.29 17.99
N VAL A 248 -14.60 30.20 18.75
CA VAL A 248 -15.19 30.17 20.09
C VAL A 248 -14.38 31.09 21.01
N ILE A 249 -15.06 32.01 21.69
CA ILE A 249 -14.47 32.96 22.64
C ILE A 249 -14.62 32.37 24.04
N GLU A 250 -13.51 32.13 24.74
CA GLU A 250 -13.53 31.70 26.15
C GLU A 250 -14.22 32.78 27.01
N GLU A 251 -15.05 32.36 27.97
CA GLU A 251 -15.74 33.26 28.90
C GLU A 251 -14.75 34.26 29.54
N GLY A 252 -15.01 35.55 29.32
CA GLY A 252 -14.19 36.66 29.84
C GLY A 252 -13.10 37.21 28.90
N LYS A 253 -12.98 36.75 27.65
CA LYS A 253 -12.01 37.28 26.68
C LYS A 253 -12.66 38.02 25.51
N LYS A 254 -11.96 39.02 24.95
CA LYS A 254 -12.46 39.89 23.87
C LYS A 254 -12.18 39.38 22.45
N ALA A 255 -11.37 38.33 22.29
CA ALA A 255 -11.02 37.77 20.98
C ALA A 255 -10.83 36.24 21.08
N PRO A 256 -11.20 35.48 20.03
CA PRO A 256 -11.01 34.04 19.99
C PRO A 256 -9.52 33.71 19.94
N LYS A 257 -9.09 32.76 20.77
CA LYS A 257 -7.72 32.23 20.68
C LYS A 257 -7.56 31.44 19.39
N ARG A 258 -6.33 31.38 18.87
CA ARG A 258 -5.97 30.53 17.72
C ARG A 258 -6.19 29.02 17.97
N PHE A 259 -6.15 28.60 19.23
CA PHE A 259 -6.35 27.22 19.66
C PHE A 259 -7.35 27.19 20.82
N CYS A 260 -8.17 26.16 20.85
CA CYS A 260 -9.01 25.81 22.01
C CYS A 260 -8.57 24.46 22.59
N ASP A 261 -8.85 24.30 23.87
CA ASP A 261 -8.56 23.07 24.61
C ASP A 261 -9.84 22.22 24.62
N ILE A 262 -9.75 20.97 24.21
CA ILE A 262 -10.83 19.98 24.31
C ILE A 262 -10.41 18.88 25.29
N LYS A 263 -11.33 18.45 26.14
CA LYS A 263 -11.12 17.39 27.12
C LYS A 263 -11.77 16.10 26.61
N LEU A 264 -10.94 15.13 26.20
CA LEU A 264 -11.43 13.82 25.80
C LEU A 264 -11.36 12.86 26.99
N THR A 265 -12.53 12.37 27.39
CA THR A 265 -12.69 11.33 28.42
C THR A 265 -12.94 9.99 27.73
N SER A 266 -12.39 8.91 28.28
CA SER A 266 -12.63 7.54 27.82
C SER A 266 -14.12 7.21 27.78
N LEU A 267 -14.55 6.36 26.85
CA LEU A 267 -15.92 5.83 26.79
C LEU A 267 -16.33 5.08 28.06
N GLY A 268 -15.37 4.63 28.87
CA GLY A 268 -15.60 3.89 30.10
C GLY A 268 -15.89 2.40 29.91
N TYR A 269 -15.91 1.92 28.66
CA TYR A 269 -16.09 0.52 28.31
C TYR A 269 -14.75 -0.15 27.95
N ASN A 270 -14.61 -1.42 28.32
CA ASN A 270 -13.40 -2.19 28.00
C ASN A 270 -13.49 -2.78 26.60
N LEU A 271 -12.98 -2.04 25.60
CA LEU A 271 -12.86 -2.52 24.23
C LEU A 271 -11.68 -3.50 24.12
N GLU A 272 -11.97 -4.79 23.97
CA GLU A 272 -10.92 -5.79 23.79
C GLU A 272 -10.21 -5.61 22.43
N THR A 273 -8.88 -5.55 22.48
CA THR A 273 -8.01 -5.45 21.30
C THR A 273 -6.83 -6.40 21.38
N GLU A 274 -6.57 -7.09 20.28
CA GLU A 274 -5.41 -7.99 20.15
C GLU A 274 -4.21 -7.24 19.52
N MET A 275 -4.42 -6.03 18.98
CA MET A 275 -3.45 -5.30 18.17
C MET A 275 -2.84 -4.12 18.95
N TYR A 276 -1.52 -4.15 19.12
CA TYR A 276 -0.76 -3.12 19.83
C TYR A 276 0.30 -2.49 18.92
N THR A 277 0.62 -1.22 19.14
CA THR A 277 1.71 -0.52 18.47
C THR A 277 3.07 -1.06 18.94
N ALA A 278 4.13 -0.73 18.21
CA ALA A 278 5.50 -1.05 18.60
C ALA A 278 5.88 -0.50 19.99
N THR A 279 5.18 0.53 20.49
CA THR A 279 5.39 1.12 21.82
C THR A 279 4.47 0.53 22.90
N GLY A 280 3.69 -0.51 22.60
CA GLY A 280 2.87 -1.23 23.58
C GLY A 280 1.48 -0.64 23.86
N TRP A 281 1.06 0.37 23.09
CA TRP A 281 -0.29 0.97 23.21
C TRP A 281 -1.29 0.29 22.27
N PRO A 282 -2.60 0.28 22.56
CA PRO A 282 -3.61 -0.16 21.59
C PRO A 282 -3.45 0.53 20.23
N SER A 283 -3.49 -0.29 19.18
CA SER A 283 -3.49 0.19 17.81
C SER A 283 -4.89 0.70 17.44
N VAL A 284 -4.94 1.84 16.75
CA VAL A 284 -6.14 2.40 16.12
C VAL A 284 -5.99 2.45 14.60
N SER A 285 -5.12 1.58 14.06
CA SER A 285 -4.99 1.37 12.62
C SER A 285 -6.30 0.84 12.01
N GLY A 286 -6.49 1.01 10.70
CA GLY A 286 -7.68 0.51 10.02
C GLY A 286 -7.96 -0.98 10.23
N HIS A 287 -6.93 -1.81 10.39
CA HIS A 287 -7.09 -3.24 10.73
C HIS A 287 -7.61 -3.45 12.16
N ALA A 288 -7.11 -2.68 13.13
CA ALA A 288 -7.55 -2.76 14.52
C ALA A 288 -9.00 -2.25 14.66
N LEU A 289 -9.32 -1.13 14.01
CA LEU A 289 -10.68 -0.60 13.96
C LEU A 289 -11.64 -1.58 13.28
N LYS A 290 -11.21 -2.26 12.21
CA LYS A 290 -12.02 -3.28 11.55
C LYS A 290 -12.27 -4.51 12.42
N ALA A 291 -11.31 -4.92 13.26
CA ALA A 291 -11.52 -6.01 14.22
C ALA A 291 -12.57 -5.64 15.29
N LEU A 292 -12.57 -4.38 15.74
CA LEU A 292 -13.56 -3.85 16.68
C LEU A 292 -14.95 -3.73 16.05
N ALA A 293 -15.04 -3.22 14.82
CA ALA A 293 -16.31 -3.02 14.12
C ALA A 293 -16.91 -4.34 13.60
N GLY A 294 -16.10 -5.22 13.03
CA GLY A 294 -16.55 -6.42 12.32
C GLY A 294 -16.72 -6.23 10.82
N SER A 295 -17.53 -7.08 10.20
CA SER A 295 -17.75 -7.19 8.76
C SER A 295 -18.99 -6.42 8.29
N ILE A 296 -19.28 -5.28 8.92
CA ILE A 296 -20.53 -4.55 8.72
C ILE A 296 -20.35 -3.45 7.67
N SER A 297 -21.37 -3.20 6.83
CA SER A 297 -21.41 -1.99 6.02
C SER A 297 -21.68 -0.78 6.91
N ALA A 298 -20.97 0.32 6.73
CA ALA A 298 -21.25 1.51 7.53
C ALA A 298 -22.55 2.22 7.10
N ASP A 299 -23.22 1.74 6.05
CA ASP A 299 -24.52 2.24 5.54
C ASP A 299 -25.69 1.73 6.38
N TYR A 300 -25.62 1.92 7.70
CA TYR A 300 -26.76 1.74 8.59
C TYR A 300 -27.20 3.13 9.03
N ASP A 301 -28.31 3.58 8.46
CA ASP A 301 -28.90 4.86 8.79
C ASP A 301 -29.63 4.74 10.13
N PHE A 302 -29.21 5.59 11.07
CA PHE A 302 -30.01 5.88 12.25
C PHE A 302 -31.21 6.68 11.74
N PHE A 303 -32.41 6.08 11.80
CA PHE A 303 -33.63 6.89 11.83
C PHE A 303 -33.61 7.63 13.17
N ASP A 304 -33.13 8.88 13.19
CA ASP A 304 -33.47 9.84 14.23
C ASP A 304 -34.90 10.32 13.92
N GLU A 305 -35.82 10.08 14.83
CA GLU A 305 -37.23 10.48 14.78
C GLU A 305 -37.46 12.00 14.96
N ASP A 306 -36.42 12.83 14.96
CA ASP A 306 -36.52 14.28 15.20
C ASP A 306 -35.66 15.06 14.21
N CYS A 307 -36.14 15.25 12.99
CA CYS A 307 -35.77 16.34 12.06
C CYS A 307 -36.79 16.41 10.92
N ASN A 308 -38.00 16.90 11.18
CA ASN A 308 -38.90 17.36 10.12
C ASN A 308 -38.26 18.58 9.42
N LEU A 309 -37.77 18.37 8.20
CA LEU A 309 -37.63 19.41 7.20
C LEU A 309 -38.45 18.96 5.99
N ASP A 310 -39.60 19.61 5.87
CA ASP A 310 -40.61 19.42 4.85
C ASP A 310 -39.99 19.50 3.45
N LEU A 311 -40.09 18.41 2.70
CA LEU A 311 -40.11 18.44 1.24
C LEU A 311 -41.34 17.64 0.83
N ASP A 312 -42.38 18.40 0.49
CA ASP A 312 -43.60 17.94 -0.16
C ASP A 312 -43.24 17.12 -1.40
N ASP A 313 -43.70 15.87 -1.45
CA ASP A 313 -44.24 15.26 -2.67
C ASP A 313 -45.25 14.18 -2.26
N GLU A 314 -46.50 14.45 -2.62
CA GLU A 314 -47.66 13.57 -2.49
C GLU A 314 -47.49 12.35 -3.41
N ASP A 315 -47.59 11.13 -2.86
CA ASP A 315 -48.64 10.16 -3.22
C ASP A 315 -48.32 8.71 -2.76
N GLU A 316 -49.40 8.02 -2.39
CA GLU A 316 -49.60 6.59 -2.10
C GLU A 316 -49.36 6.04 -0.67
N ASN A 317 -50.50 5.83 0.01
CA ASN A 317 -50.71 5.07 1.26
C ASN A 317 -49.94 3.73 1.33
N PRO A 318 -49.22 3.43 2.42
CA PRO A 318 -48.82 2.07 2.74
C PRO A 318 -49.84 1.41 3.68
N SER A 319 -50.44 0.32 3.23
CA SER A 319 -51.18 -0.62 4.08
C SER A 319 -50.26 -1.19 5.17
N GLN A 320 -50.74 -1.13 6.42
CA GLN A 320 -50.13 -1.71 7.60
C GLN A 320 -49.72 -3.18 7.37
N SER A 321 -48.42 -3.46 7.39
CA SER A 321 -47.89 -4.80 7.58
C SER A 321 -47.03 -4.82 8.85
N GLU A 322 -47.50 -5.53 9.86
CA GLU A 322 -46.79 -5.83 11.10
C GLU A 322 -45.38 -6.39 10.78
N VAL A 323 -44.35 -5.69 11.21
CA VAL A 323 -42.95 -6.09 11.01
C VAL A 323 -42.61 -7.23 11.96
N ALA A 324 -42.50 -8.44 11.42
CA ALA A 324 -41.95 -9.58 12.14
C ALA A 324 -40.49 -9.31 12.58
N PRO A 325 -40.01 -9.83 13.72
CA PRO A 325 -38.66 -9.53 14.21
C PRO A 325 -37.62 -10.10 13.24
N VAL A 326 -36.84 -9.21 12.61
CA VAL A 326 -35.68 -9.57 11.79
C VAL A 326 -34.69 -10.30 12.69
N LYS A 327 -34.40 -11.58 12.40
CA LYS A 327 -33.29 -12.31 13.04
C LYS A 327 -31.98 -11.67 12.57
N ILE A 328 -31.41 -10.81 13.41
CA ILE A 328 -30.13 -10.13 13.13
C ILE A 328 -28.99 -11.13 13.28
N ASP A 329 -28.17 -11.27 12.23
CA ASP A 329 -26.97 -12.09 12.24
C ASP A 329 -25.87 -11.45 13.10
N LYS A 330 -25.77 -11.90 14.36
CA LYS A 330 -24.76 -11.46 15.33
C LYS A 330 -23.32 -11.76 14.90
N SER A 331 -23.11 -12.61 13.89
CA SER A 331 -21.77 -13.00 13.44
C SER A 331 -21.04 -11.90 12.64
N ALA A 332 -21.76 -10.87 12.18
CA ALA A 332 -21.17 -9.76 11.44
C ALA A 332 -20.42 -8.76 12.34
N TYR A 333 -20.75 -8.68 13.63
CA TYR A 333 -20.24 -7.66 14.54
C TYR A 333 -18.88 -8.04 15.17
N GLY A 334 -18.03 -7.04 15.41
CA GLY A 334 -16.69 -7.22 15.97
C GLY A 334 -16.66 -7.22 17.50
N THR A 335 -15.46 -7.10 18.09
CA THR A 335 -15.29 -7.17 19.56
C THR A 335 -15.94 -6.01 20.30
N ALA A 336 -16.20 -4.87 19.64
CA ALA A 336 -16.88 -3.74 20.27
C ALA A 336 -18.32 -4.08 20.66
N TYR A 337 -19.00 -4.98 19.94
CA TYR A 337 -20.40 -5.34 20.23
C TYR A 337 -20.58 -5.91 21.64
N ALA A 338 -19.64 -6.71 22.11
CA ALA A 338 -19.71 -7.36 23.42
C ALA A 338 -19.26 -6.45 24.58
N ALA A 339 -18.69 -5.27 24.29
CA ALA A 339 -18.17 -4.37 25.31
C ALA A 339 -19.23 -3.46 25.92
N PHE A 340 -20.37 -3.29 25.24
CA PHE A 340 -21.47 -2.43 25.67
C PHE A 340 -22.56 -3.24 26.39
N PRO A 341 -23.30 -2.62 27.33
CA PRO A 341 -24.27 -3.30 28.19
C PRO A 341 -25.51 -3.80 27.45
N THR A 342 -25.93 -3.12 26.38
CA THR A 342 -27.10 -3.48 25.58
C THR A 342 -26.70 -3.88 24.16
N GLU A 343 -27.48 -4.77 23.53
CA GLU A 343 -27.25 -5.18 22.14
C GLU A 343 -27.35 -4.00 21.18
N GLU A 344 -28.23 -3.04 21.46
CA GLU A 344 -28.38 -1.82 20.69
C GLU A 344 -27.11 -0.97 20.74
N GLU A 345 -26.64 -0.59 21.92
CA GLU A 345 -25.41 0.20 22.09
C GLU A 345 -24.20 -0.50 21.46
N GLY A 346 -24.11 -1.83 21.58
CA GLY A 346 -23.07 -2.63 20.94
C GLY A 346 -23.12 -2.55 19.40
N ARG A 347 -24.31 -2.59 18.79
CA ARG A 347 -24.47 -2.37 17.34
C ARG A 347 -24.05 -0.96 16.96
N GLU A 348 -24.55 0.06 17.67
CA GLU A 348 -24.24 1.46 17.38
C GLU A 348 -22.74 1.72 17.43
N ALA A 349 -22.06 1.19 18.45
CA ALA A 349 -20.61 1.30 18.58
C ALA A 349 -19.87 0.67 17.40
N CYS A 350 -20.26 -0.52 16.97
CA CYS A 350 -19.67 -1.17 15.79
C CYS A 350 -19.91 -0.35 14.52
N HIS A 351 -21.10 0.24 14.32
CA HIS A 351 -21.38 1.10 13.16
C HIS A 351 -20.58 2.41 13.21
N ALA A 352 -20.44 3.03 14.37
CA ALA A 352 -19.61 4.23 14.54
C ALA A 352 -18.13 3.93 14.24
N ILE A 353 -17.59 2.82 14.75
CA ILE A 353 -16.20 2.40 14.47
C ILE A 353 -16.04 1.99 12.98
N ALA A 354 -17.07 1.43 12.35
CA ALA A 354 -17.08 1.18 10.91
C ALA A 354 -17.00 2.49 10.10
N ALA A 355 -17.64 3.57 10.57
CA ALA A 355 -17.51 4.89 9.97
C ALA A 355 -16.05 5.41 10.05
N LEU A 356 -15.33 5.17 11.16
CA LEU A 356 -13.89 5.47 11.20
C LEU A 356 -13.08 4.67 10.17
N CYS A 357 -13.42 3.39 9.97
CA CYS A 357 -12.78 2.59 8.93
C CYS A 357 -13.00 3.18 7.53
N GLN A 358 -14.20 3.70 7.25
CA GLN A 358 -14.48 4.44 6.02
C GLN A 358 -13.64 5.71 5.93
N VAL A 359 -13.57 6.52 6.98
CA VAL A 359 -12.72 7.73 7.02
C VAL A 359 -11.28 7.40 6.68
N CYS A 360 -10.69 6.35 7.28
CA CYS A 360 -9.33 5.92 6.97
C CYS A 360 -9.17 5.50 5.51
N SER A 361 -10.14 4.76 4.97
CA SER A 361 -10.12 4.30 3.57
C SER A 361 -10.21 5.47 2.59
N ILE A 362 -11.13 6.39 2.81
CA ILE A 362 -11.31 7.59 1.97
C ILE A 362 -10.07 8.47 2.06
N ASN A 363 -9.57 8.74 3.27
CA ASN A 363 -8.38 9.57 3.48
C ASN A 363 -7.18 9.00 2.73
N SER A 364 -7.00 7.68 2.76
CA SER A 364 -5.95 7.00 2.00
C SER A 364 -6.09 7.22 0.50
N LEU A 365 -7.31 7.17 -0.05
CA LEU A 365 -7.56 7.43 -1.47
C LEU A 365 -7.25 8.88 -1.86
N ILE A 366 -7.67 9.83 -1.00
CA ILE A 366 -7.41 11.26 -1.19
C ILE A 366 -5.91 11.55 -1.14
N SER A 367 -5.22 11.11 -0.09
CA SER A 367 -3.82 11.47 0.16
C SER A 367 -2.84 10.77 -0.78
N ASN A 368 -3.13 9.52 -1.18
CA ASN A 368 -2.18 8.71 -1.95
C ASN A 368 -2.41 8.79 -3.46
N PHE A 369 -3.62 9.15 -3.92
CA PHE A 369 -3.96 9.11 -5.33
C PHE A 369 -4.58 10.43 -5.83
N ILE A 370 -5.71 10.87 -5.27
CA ILE A 370 -6.45 12.02 -5.80
C ILE A 370 -5.62 13.32 -5.73
N LEU A 371 -5.10 13.68 -4.56
CA LEU A 371 -4.30 14.91 -4.41
C LEU A 371 -2.96 14.83 -5.15
N PRO A 372 -2.18 13.73 -5.04
CA PRO A 372 -0.93 13.64 -5.77
C PRO A 372 -1.09 13.79 -7.28
N LEU A 373 -2.10 13.18 -7.90
CA LEU A 373 -2.32 13.22 -9.35
C LEU A 373 -2.72 14.61 -9.89
N GLN A 374 -3.18 15.51 -9.01
CA GLN A 374 -3.56 16.89 -9.36
C GLN A 374 -2.39 17.89 -9.24
N GLY A 375 -1.25 17.47 -8.67
CA GLY A 375 -0.13 18.37 -8.40
C GLY A 375 0.45 19.04 -9.66
N HIS A 376 0.59 20.37 -9.64
CA HIS A 376 1.22 21.09 -10.75
C HIS A 376 2.72 20.81 -10.89
N ASN A 377 3.38 20.43 -9.79
CA ASN A 377 4.81 20.15 -9.72
C ASN A 377 5.23 18.79 -10.32
N ILE A 378 4.27 17.91 -10.60
CA ILE A 378 4.49 16.62 -11.27
C ILE A 378 4.04 16.63 -12.73
N SER A 379 3.46 17.75 -13.17
CA SER A 379 2.99 17.96 -14.53
C SER A 379 4.10 18.52 -15.39
N GLY A 380 4.42 17.83 -16.49
CA GLY A 380 5.16 18.44 -17.58
C GLY A 380 4.38 19.62 -18.19
N LYS A 381 5.04 20.35 -19.10
CA LYS A 381 4.39 21.44 -19.89
C LYS A 381 3.23 20.94 -20.75
N ASP A 382 3.17 19.64 -20.98
CA ASP A 382 2.22 18.89 -21.79
C ASP A 382 1.02 18.33 -21.00
N LEU A 383 0.86 18.75 -19.74
CA LEU A 383 -0.19 18.28 -18.82
C LEU A 383 -0.08 16.81 -18.42
N ARG A 384 1.03 16.15 -18.75
CA ARG A 384 1.26 14.75 -18.39
C ARG A 384 1.87 14.64 -17.00
N VAL A 385 1.45 13.62 -16.28
CA VAL A 385 1.97 13.25 -14.98
C VAL A 385 3.16 12.32 -15.17
N HIS A 386 4.31 12.74 -14.65
CA HIS A 386 5.55 11.97 -14.67
C HIS A 386 5.78 11.37 -13.29
N CYS A 387 6.17 10.11 -13.23
CA CYS A 387 6.58 9.45 -11.98
C CYS A 387 8.05 9.05 -12.06
N SER A 388 8.66 8.77 -10.91
CA SER A 388 9.99 8.15 -10.84
C SER A 388 9.84 6.64 -10.66
N LEU A 389 10.34 5.89 -11.62
CA LEU A 389 10.46 4.44 -11.66
C LEU A 389 11.83 4.01 -11.13
N ASN A 390 11.86 2.99 -10.27
CA ASN A 390 13.10 2.51 -9.67
C ASN A 390 13.11 0.97 -9.62
N ILE A 391 14.28 0.36 -9.84
CA ILE A 391 14.50 -1.10 -9.76
C ILE A 391 15.09 -1.49 -8.39
N ASN A 392 14.70 -0.78 -7.32
CA ASN A 392 15.35 -0.86 -6.02
C ASN A 392 14.64 -1.79 -5.01
N THR A 393 13.60 -2.53 -5.43
CA THR A 393 12.89 -3.45 -4.52
C THR A 393 13.64 -4.78 -4.40
N GLU A 394 13.58 -5.39 -3.21
CA GLU A 394 14.21 -6.70 -2.87
C GLU A 394 13.94 -7.79 -3.89
N THR A 395 12.67 -7.90 -4.28
CA THR A 395 12.18 -8.86 -5.27
C THR A 395 12.58 -8.55 -6.72
N GLY A 396 13.19 -7.39 -7.00
CA GLY A 396 13.48 -6.93 -8.36
C GLY A 396 12.30 -6.29 -9.09
N ARG A 397 11.11 -6.22 -8.47
CA ARG A 397 9.96 -5.47 -9.00
C ARG A 397 10.27 -3.98 -9.13
N LEU A 398 9.65 -3.33 -10.12
CA LEU A 398 9.65 -1.87 -10.21
C LEU A 398 8.94 -1.27 -8.99
N SER A 399 9.38 -0.08 -8.59
CA SER A 399 8.64 0.81 -7.70
C SER A 399 8.44 2.16 -8.38
N ALA A 400 7.24 2.72 -8.24
CA ALA A 400 6.90 4.06 -8.72
C ALA A 400 6.67 5.03 -7.56
N ARG A 401 7.19 6.26 -7.67
CA ARG A 401 6.98 7.32 -6.68
C ARG A 401 6.80 8.69 -7.34
N ARG A 402 6.15 9.59 -6.60
CA ARG A 402 5.94 11.02 -6.96
C ARG A 402 5.27 11.23 -8.34
N PRO A 403 4.03 10.75 -8.57
CA PRO A 403 3.17 9.95 -7.69
C PRO A 403 3.35 8.44 -7.93
N ASN A 404 2.74 7.59 -7.10
CA ASN A 404 2.83 6.13 -7.27
C ASN A 404 1.86 5.67 -8.38
N LEU A 405 2.30 5.70 -9.64
CA LEU A 405 1.49 5.28 -10.80
C LEU A 405 1.31 3.75 -10.90
N GLN A 406 2.12 2.97 -10.19
CA GLN A 406 2.09 1.51 -10.28
C GLN A 406 1.01 0.88 -9.38
N ASN A 407 0.84 1.39 -8.16
CA ASN A 407 -0.01 0.75 -7.14
C ASN A 407 -1.38 1.44 -7.04
N GLN A 408 -2.03 1.67 -8.17
CA GLN A 408 -3.38 2.21 -8.19
C GLN A 408 -4.37 1.25 -7.50
N PRO A 409 -5.41 1.76 -6.83
CA PRO A 409 -6.38 0.90 -6.13
C PRO A 409 -6.91 -0.18 -7.08
N ALA A 410 -7.04 -1.40 -6.58
CA ALA A 410 -7.65 -2.49 -7.34
C ALA A 410 -9.08 -2.10 -7.73
N LEU A 411 -9.57 -2.58 -8.88
CA LEU A 411 -10.89 -2.19 -9.39
C LEU A 411 -12.01 -2.39 -8.37
N GLU A 412 -11.96 -3.46 -7.56
CA GLU A 412 -13.00 -3.72 -6.55
C GLU A 412 -12.90 -2.80 -5.32
N LYS A 413 -11.79 -2.08 -5.18
CA LYS A 413 -11.50 -1.15 -4.07
C LYS A 413 -11.42 0.31 -4.52
N ASP A 414 -11.52 0.56 -5.82
CA ASP A 414 -11.44 1.89 -6.42
C ASP A 414 -12.80 2.59 -6.30
N ARG A 415 -13.15 2.95 -5.05
CA ARG A 415 -14.44 3.58 -4.67
C ARG A 415 -14.79 4.75 -5.58
N TYR A 416 -13.80 5.54 -5.97
CA TYR A 416 -13.97 6.76 -6.75
C TYR A 416 -13.57 6.62 -8.23
N LYS A 417 -13.35 5.39 -8.71
CA LYS A 417 -12.95 5.11 -10.10
C LYS A 417 -11.75 5.97 -10.55
N ILE A 418 -10.76 6.15 -9.68
CA ILE A 418 -9.56 6.97 -9.91
C ILE A 418 -8.86 6.57 -11.20
N ARG A 419 -8.90 5.28 -11.57
CA ARG A 419 -8.32 4.81 -12.84
C ARG A 419 -8.94 5.45 -14.10
N GLN A 420 -10.19 5.92 -14.05
CA GLN A 420 -10.83 6.63 -15.15
C GLN A 420 -10.23 8.02 -15.40
N ALA A 421 -9.49 8.56 -14.43
CA ALA A 421 -8.76 9.81 -14.63
C ALA A 421 -7.62 9.66 -15.64
N PHE A 422 -7.09 8.46 -15.87
CA PHE A 422 -6.04 8.24 -16.87
C PHE A 422 -6.67 8.15 -18.25
N ILE A 423 -6.32 9.10 -19.12
CA ILE A 423 -6.92 9.24 -20.45
C ILE A 423 -5.87 9.08 -21.56
N ALA A 424 -6.30 8.67 -22.73
CA ALA A 424 -5.46 8.69 -23.93
C ALA A 424 -5.40 10.11 -24.51
N ALA A 425 -4.31 10.42 -25.23
CA ALA A 425 -4.27 11.61 -26.06
C ALA A 425 -5.34 11.53 -27.18
N PRO A 426 -5.80 12.67 -27.74
CA PRO A 426 -6.76 12.66 -28.84
C PRO A 426 -6.32 11.75 -29.98
N LYS A 427 -7.26 10.96 -30.52
CA LYS A 427 -7.06 9.94 -31.57
C LYS A 427 -6.27 8.69 -31.15
N ASN A 428 -5.90 8.56 -29.87
CA ASN A 428 -5.26 7.37 -29.33
C ASN A 428 -6.22 6.59 -28.40
N SER A 429 -5.82 5.39 -28.01
CA SER A 429 -6.50 4.57 -27.01
C SER A 429 -5.49 3.98 -26.04
N LEU A 430 -5.90 3.77 -24.78
CA LEU A 430 -5.06 3.07 -23.80
C LEU A 430 -5.22 1.56 -24.00
N ILE A 431 -4.10 0.84 -24.02
CA ILE A 431 -4.05 -0.61 -24.11
C ILE A 431 -3.47 -1.15 -22.81
N VAL A 432 -4.14 -2.12 -22.21
CA VAL A 432 -3.68 -2.82 -21.01
C VAL A 432 -3.29 -4.23 -21.41
N ALA A 433 -2.04 -4.60 -21.16
CA ALA A 433 -1.54 -5.96 -21.29
C ALA A 433 -1.06 -6.43 -19.91
N ASP A 434 -1.65 -7.50 -19.40
CA ASP A 434 -1.34 -8.06 -18.08
C ASP A 434 -0.95 -9.53 -18.19
N TYR A 435 0.01 -9.96 -17.38
CA TYR A 435 0.39 -11.36 -17.30
C TYR A 435 -0.55 -12.10 -16.35
N GLY A 436 -1.50 -12.85 -16.92
CA GLY A 436 -2.47 -13.64 -16.16
C GLY A 436 -1.81 -14.60 -15.17
N GLN A 437 -1.91 -14.29 -13.88
CA GLN A 437 -1.42 -15.11 -12.76
C GLN A 437 0.07 -15.49 -12.86
N LEU A 438 0.92 -14.56 -13.34
CA LEU A 438 2.36 -14.80 -13.55
C LEU A 438 3.06 -15.50 -12.39
N GLU A 439 2.85 -15.02 -11.16
CA GLU A 439 3.51 -15.58 -9.96
C GLU A 439 3.16 -17.04 -9.73
N LEU A 440 1.89 -17.42 -9.92
CA LEU A 440 1.45 -18.81 -9.76
C LEU A 440 1.96 -19.71 -10.89
N ARG A 441 2.12 -19.17 -12.10
CA ARG A 441 2.74 -19.89 -13.23
C ARG A 441 4.23 -20.13 -12.98
N ILE A 442 4.95 -19.12 -12.51
CA ILE A 442 6.35 -19.25 -12.10
C ILE A 442 6.48 -20.27 -10.98
N LEU A 443 5.60 -20.23 -9.97
CA LEU A 443 5.59 -21.20 -8.88
C LEU A 443 5.33 -22.63 -9.38
N ALA A 444 4.36 -22.82 -10.27
CA ALA A 444 4.05 -24.13 -10.86
C ALA A 444 5.27 -24.71 -11.58
N HIS A 445 6.00 -23.87 -12.33
CA HIS A 445 7.20 -24.24 -13.05
C HIS A 445 8.37 -24.57 -12.11
N LEU A 446 8.68 -23.69 -11.16
CA LEU A 446 9.79 -23.87 -10.22
C LEU A 446 9.58 -25.08 -9.29
N ALA A 447 8.34 -25.35 -8.91
CA ALA A 447 8.01 -26.49 -8.06
C ALA A 447 7.80 -27.81 -8.83
N ASP A 448 7.80 -27.77 -10.17
CA ASP A 448 7.44 -28.89 -11.06
C ASP A 448 6.11 -29.59 -10.65
N CYS A 449 5.12 -28.82 -10.16
CA CYS A 449 3.84 -29.39 -9.73
C CYS A 449 2.96 -29.65 -10.95
N LYS A 450 2.97 -30.90 -11.43
CA LYS A 450 2.22 -31.38 -12.59
C LYS A 450 0.75 -30.95 -12.60
N SER A 451 0.06 -31.04 -11.47
CA SER A 451 -1.35 -30.66 -11.40
C SER A 451 -1.57 -29.16 -11.63
N MET A 452 -0.67 -28.30 -11.16
CA MET A 452 -0.73 -26.85 -11.43
C MET A 452 -0.40 -26.56 -12.90
N LEU A 453 0.59 -27.25 -13.47
CA LEU A 453 0.96 -27.12 -14.88
C LEU A 453 -0.21 -27.52 -15.79
N GLU A 454 -0.77 -28.72 -15.59
CA GLU A 454 -1.95 -29.22 -16.31
C GLU A 454 -3.16 -28.28 -16.16
N ALA A 455 -3.39 -27.74 -14.96
CA ALA A 455 -4.47 -26.78 -14.73
C ALA A 455 -4.28 -25.45 -15.48
N PHE A 456 -3.03 -25.00 -15.67
CA PHE A 456 -2.72 -23.82 -16.48
C PHE A 456 -2.74 -24.11 -18.00
N GLU A 457 -2.33 -25.30 -18.42
CA GLU A 457 -2.36 -25.75 -19.82
C GLU A 457 -3.79 -25.95 -20.32
N ALA A 458 -4.68 -26.46 -19.46
CA ALA A 458 -6.09 -26.63 -19.78
C ALA A 458 -6.85 -25.30 -19.97
N GLY A 459 -6.19 -24.14 -19.87
CA GLY A 459 -6.84 -22.84 -19.79
C GLY A 459 -7.65 -22.72 -18.51
N GLY A 460 -8.44 -21.67 -18.35
CA GLY A 460 -9.29 -21.52 -17.17
C GLY A 460 -8.98 -20.31 -16.35
N ASP A 461 -10.00 -19.84 -15.65
CA ASP A 461 -9.75 -19.19 -14.38
C ASP A 461 -9.19 -20.22 -13.38
N PHE A 462 -7.88 -20.15 -13.13
CA PHE A 462 -7.16 -21.05 -12.23
C PHE A 462 -7.82 -21.18 -10.85
N HIS A 463 -8.30 -20.07 -10.29
CA HIS A 463 -8.97 -20.07 -8.99
C HIS A 463 -10.33 -20.79 -9.01
N SER A 464 -11.06 -20.72 -10.13
CA SER A 464 -12.30 -21.46 -10.34
C SER A 464 -12.04 -22.96 -10.40
N ARG A 465 -10.95 -23.41 -11.03
CA ARG A 465 -10.52 -24.82 -11.01
C ARG A 465 -10.22 -25.29 -9.58
N THR A 466 -9.48 -24.49 -8.82
CA THR A 466 -9.23 -24.79 -7.40
C THR A 466 -10.54 -24.86 -6.61
N ALA A 467 -11.48 -23.93 -6.83
CA ALA A 467 -12.77 -23.94 -6.15
C ALA A 467 -13.61 -25.18 -6.49
N MET A 468 -13.65 -25.58 -7.76
CA MET A 468 -14.29 -26.83 -8.20
C MET A 468 -13.74 -28.06 -7.49
N ASN A 469 -12.43 -28.09 -7.22
CA ASN A 469 -11.80 -29.20 -6.50
C ASN A 469 -12.05 -29.15 -4.99
N MET A 470 -12.17 -27.95 -4.41
CA MET A 470 -12.46 -27.74 -2.99
C MET A 470 -13.92 -27.99 -2.61
N TYR A 471 -14.88 -27.79 -3.52
CA TYR A 471 -16.29 -27.75 -3.18
C TYR A 471 -17.11 -28.71 -4.06
N PRO A 472 -17.63 -29.83 -3.51
CA PRO A 472 -18.40 -30.80 -4.28
C PRO A 472 -19.61 -30.21 -5.00
N HIS A 473 -20.33 -29.29 -4.37
CA HIS A 473 -21.50 -28.63 -4.97
C HIS A 473 -21.16 -27.77 -6.20
N ILE A 474 -19.93 -27.23 -6.28
CA ILE A 474 -19.47 -26.49 -7.46
C ILE A 474 -19.20 -27.46 -8.61
N ARG A 475 -18.60 -28.62 -8.31
CA ARG A 475 -18.37 -29.68 -9.29
C ARG A 475 -19.69 -30.20 -9.87
N GLU A 476 -20.67 -30.47 -9.01
CA GLU A 476 -22.01 -30.89 -9.45
C GLU A 476 -22.68 -29.84 -10.35
N ALA A 477 -22.56 -28.55 -10.02
CA ALA A 477 -23.12 -27.47 -10.85
C ALA A 477 -22.46 -27.38 -12.23
N LEU A 478 -21.15 -27.65 -12.32
CA LEU A 478 -20.43 -27.74 -13.60
C LEU A 478 -20.86 -28.98 -14.41
N GLU A 479 -20.99 -30.14 -13.76
CA GLU A 479 -21.43 -31.39 -14.40
C GLU A 479 -22.86 -31.27 -14.96
N LYS A 480 -23.74 -30.55 -14.25
CA LYS A 480 -25.10 -30.22 -14.70
C LYS A 480 -25.15 -29.10 -15.75
N LYS A 481 -24.00 -28.50 -16.09
CA LYS A 481 -23.90 -27.33 -16.99
C LYS A 481 -24.72 -26.12 -16.52
N GLU A 482 -24.95 -25.99 -15.22
CA GLU A 482 -25.60 -24.82 -14.61
C GLU A 482 -24.65 -23.62 -14.57
N VAL A 483 -23.34 -23.88 -14.56
CA VAL A 483 -22.28 -22.89 -14.64
C VAL A 483 -21.20 -23.31 -15.64
N LEU A 484 -20.42 -22.35 -16.13
CA LEU A 484 -19.28 -22.58 -17.01
C LEU A 484 -17.96 -22.22 -16.34
N LEU A 485 -16.92 -23.02 -16.58
CA LEU A 485 -15.56 -22.71 -16.10
C LEU A 485 -14.94 -21.56 -16.92
N GLU A 486 -15.17 -21.57 -18.23
CA GLU A 486 -14.74 -20.56 -19.19
C GLU A 486 -15.78 -20.35 -20.28
N TRP A 487 -15.74 -19.17 -20.87
CA TRP A 487 -16.52 -18.84 -22.06
C TRP A 487 -15.78 -17.81 -22.90
N HIS A 488 -15.79 -18.00 -24.21
CA HIS A 488 -15.22 -17.07 -25.19
C HIS A 488 -16.35 -16.53 -26.07
N PRO A 489 -16.51 -15.19 -26.16
CA PRO A 489 -17.54 -14.58 -26.98
C PRO A 489 -17.41 -15.03 -28.44
N GLN A 490 -18.51 -15.48 -29.02
CA GLN A 490 -18.60 -15.75 -30.45
C GLN A 490 -19.27 -14.57 -31.17
N PRO A 491 -19.06 -14.38 -32.49
CA PRO A 491 -19.73 -13.33 -33.24
C PRO A 491 -21.26 -13.41 -33.08
N GLY A 492 -21.87 -12.40 -32.47
CA GLY A 492 -23.31 -12.34 -32.20
C GLY A 492 -23.75 -12.78 -30.80
N GLU A 493 -22.84 -13.17 -29.91
CA GLU A 493 -23.12 -13.49 -28.52
C GLU A 493 -22.48 -12.46 -27.56
N ASP A 494 -23.30 -11.64 -26.92
CA ASP A 494 -22.83 -10.62 -25.97
C ASP A 494 -22.63 -11.15 -24.54
N LYS A 495 -23.21 -12.32 -24.22
CA LYS A 495 -23.20 -12.90 -22.86
C LYS A 495 -23.12 -14.43 -22.92
N PRO A 496 -22.51 -15.07 -21.90
CA PRO A 496 -22.45 -16.51 -21.82
C PRO A 496 -23.85 -17.12 -21.65
N PRO A 497 -24.09 -18.33 -22.17
CA PRO A 497 -25.41 -18.99 -22.11
C PRO A 497 -25.83 -19.36 -20.68
N VAL A 498 -24.85 -19.59 -19.80
CA VAL A 498 -25.04 -19.77 -18.36
C VAL A 498 -23.95 -19.01 -17.60
N PRO A 499 -24.16 -18.65 -16.32
CA PRO A 499 -23.17 -17.90 -15.55
C PRO A 499 -21.81 -18.60 -15.48
N LEU A 500 -20.73 -17.83 -15.43
CA LEU A 500 -19.42 -18.40 -15.14
C LEU A 500 -19.34 -18.77 -13.65
N LEU A 501 -18.59 -19.82 -13.34
CA LEU A 501 -18.33 -20.25 -11.95
C LEU A 501 -17.80 -19.09 -11.11
N LYS A 502 -16.91 -18.28 -11.68
CA LYS A 502 -16.33 -17.11 -11.00
C LYS A 502 -17.38 -16.09 -10.54
N ASP A 503 -18.52 -16.04 -11.22
CA ASP A 503 -19.61 -15.11 -10.96
C ASP A 503 -20.66 -15.75 -10.03
N ALA A 504 -21.05 -17.00 -10.30
CA ALA A 504 -22.04 -17.74 -9.49
C ALA A 504 -21.52 -18.14 -8.10
N PHE A 505 -20.26 -18.53 -8.00
CA PHE A 505 -19.60 -18.99 -6.77
C PHE A 505 -18.44 -18.05 -6.38
N ALA A 506 -18.68 -16.74 -6.46
CA ALA A 506 -17.66 -15.71 -6.25
C ALA A 506 -17.01 -15.77 -4.85
N SER A 507 -17.75 -16.17 -3.82
CA SER A 507 -17.25 -16.30 -2.44
C SER A 507 -16.26 -17.46 -2.31
N GLU A 508 -16.64 -18.64 -2.80
CA GLU A 508 -15.84 -19.86 -2.81
C GLU A 508 -14.59 -19.69 -3.67
N ARG A 509 -14.73 -19.10 -4.86
CA ARG A 509 -13.61 -18.73 -5.72
C ARG A 509 -12.66 -17.74 -5.04
N ARG A 510 -13.18 -16.78 -4.27
CA ARG A 510 -12.36 -15.86 -3.47
C ARG A 510 -11.58 -16.58 -2.37
N LYS A 511 -12.18 -17.56 -1.70
CA LYS A 511 -11.50 -18.43 -0.71
C LYS A 511 -10.39 -19.27 -1.38
N ALA A 512 -10.67 -19.87 -2.54
CA ALA A 512 -9.68 -20.61 -3.33
C ALA A 512 -8.52 -19.72 -3.81
N LYS A 513 -8.82 -18.49 -4.27
CA LYS A 513 -7.81 -17.48 -4.59
C LYS A 513 -6.93 -17.16 -3.39
N MET A 514 -7.53 -16.91 -2.22
CA MET A 514 -6.78 -16.65 -0.99
C MET A 514 -5.87 -17.83 -0.64
N LEU A 515 -6.35 -19.06 -0.74
CA LEU A 515 -5.56 -20.27 -0.52
C LEU A 515 -4.32 -20.30 -1.44
N ASN A 516 -4.51 -20.21 -2.76
CA ASN A 516 -3.43 -20.28 -3.75
C ASN A 516 -2.32 -19.24 -3.48
N PHE A 517 -2.69 -18.00 -3.17
CA PHE A 517 -1.71 -16.97 -2.82
C PHE A 517 -1.08 -17.16 -1.44
N SER A 518 -1.79 -17.75 -0.47
CA SER A 518 -1.22 -17.96 0.87
C SER A 518 -0.10 -19.00 0.83
N ILE A 519 -0.23 -20.00 -0.05
CA ILE A 519 0.82 -20.99 -0.34
C ILE A 519 2.03 -20.32 -0.98
N ALA A 520 1.81 -19.49 -2.00
CA ALA A 520 2.89 -18.80 -2.71
C ALA A 520 3.71 -17.84 -1.83
N TYR A 521 3.13 -17.30 -0.76
CA TYR A 521 3.77 -16.32 0.13
C TYR A 521 4.12 -16.86 1.53
N GLU A 522 4.14 -18.18 1.73
CA GLU A 522 4.49 -18.84 3.00
C GLU A 522 3.80 -18.23 4.24
N LYS A 523 2.55 -17.77 4.10
CA LYS A 523 1.85 -17.21 5.25
C LYS A 523 1.55 -18.32 6.25
N THR A 524 2.20 -18.27 7.41
CA THR A 524 1.92 -19.21 8.50
C THR A 524 0.42 -19.24 8.83
N PRO A 525 -0.14 -20.41 9.21
CA PRO A 525 -1.54 -20.59 9.63
C PRO A 525 -2.08 -19.53 10.60
N VAL A 526 -1.18 -18.93 11.38
CA VAL A 526 -1.46 -17.93 12.42
C VAL A 526 -1.80 -16.55 11.83
N GLY A 527 -1.23 -16.19 10.68
CA GLY A 527 -1.40 -14.86 10.06
C GLY A 527 -2.83 -14.55 9.59
N HIS A 528 -3.71 -15.56 9.50
CA HIS A 528 -5.13 -15.44 9.15
C HIS A 528 -6.02 -16.34 10.05
N GLY A 529 -5.63 -16.55 11.31
CA GLY A 529 -6.16 -17.61 12.18
C GLY A 529 -7.38 -17.29 13.06
N LYS A 530 -8.59 -17.33 12.48
CA LYS A 530 -9.82 -17.91 13.10
C LYS A 530 -10.71 -18.56 12.04
N ILE A 531 -10.75 -17.99 10.83
CA ILE A 531 -11.43 -18.57 9.66
C ILE A 531 -10.60 -19.71 9.03
N TYR A 532 -9.27 -19.56 8.98
CA TYR A 532 -8.32 -20.53 8.41
C TYR A 532 -8.39 -21.91 9.09
N LEU A 533 -8.30 -21.95 10.42
CA LEU A 533 -8.33 -23.20 11.18
C LEU A 533 -9.70 -23.89 11.09
N LYS A 534 -10.80 -23.14 11.04
CA LYS A 534 -12.13 -23.73 10.95
C LYS A 534 -12.43 -24.29 9.56
N ALA A 535 -12.01 -23.59 8.49
CA ALA A 535 -12.18 -24.04 7.12
C ALA A 535 -11.24 -25.21 6.77
N ALA A 536 -9.96 -25.12 7.11
CA ALA A 536 -8.98 -26.18 6.86
C ALA A 536 -9.28 -27.44 7.69
N LYS A 537 -9.69 -27.30 8.97
CA LYS A 537 -10.05 -28.44 9.83
C LYS A 537 -11.36 -29.12 9.38
N ASN A 538 -12.39 -28.35 9.02
CA ASN A 538 -13.61 -28.90 8.44
C ASN A 538 -13.37 -29.57 7.07
N TYR A 539 -12.38 -29.11 6.31
CA TYR A 539 -11.97 -29.70 5.03
C TYR A 539 -11.16 -30.99 5.22
N LEU A 540 -10.27 -31.03 6.22
CA LEU A 540 -9.49 -32.22 6.56
C LEU A 540 -10.32 -33.34 7.21
N GLU A 541 -11.43 -33.00 7.88
CA GLU A 541 -12.34 -33.98 8.50
C GLU A 541 -13.29 -34.66 7.49
N LYS A 542 -13.44 -34.13 6.26
CA LYS A 542 -14.30 -34.71 5.21
C LYS A 542 -13.46 -35.31 4.07
N LYS A 543 -13.14 -36.59 4.19
CA LYS A 543 -12.29 -37.35 3.24
C LYS A 543 -13.01 -37.76 1.94
N THR A 544 -12.30 -37.58 0.82
CA THR A 544 -12.25 -38.48 -0.37
C THR A 544 -10.80 -38.54 -0.88
N ASN A 545 -10.36 -39.67 -1.44
CA ASN A 545 -8.94 -39.95 -1.74
C ASN A 545 -8.30 -39.07 -2.85
N GLU A 546 -9.09 -38.46 -3.76
CA GLU A 546 -8.54 -37.67 -4.87
C GLU A 546 -8.07 -36.26 -4.44
N THR A 547 -8.70 -35.65 -3.45
CA THR A 547 -8.31 -34.34 -2.90
C THR A 547 -7.05 -34.40 -2.03
N TYR A 548 -6.62 -35.60 -1.63
CA TYR A 548 -5.39 -35.84 -0.89
C TYR A 548 -4.14 -35.67 -1.79
N ALA A 549 -4.26 -35.93 -3.10
CA ALA A 549 -3.15 -35.78 -4.05
C ALA A 549 -2.78 -34.32 -4.31
N GLU A 550 -3.77 -33.41 -4.36
CA GLU A 550 -3.51 -31.97 -4.48
C GLU A 550 -3.00 -31.36 -3.17
N PHE A 551 -3.50 -31.80 -2.01
CA PHE A 551 -2.93 -31.40 -0.72
C PHE A 551 -1.50 -31.92 -0.53
N LEU A 552 -1.19 -33.11 -1.07
CA LEU A 552 0.18 -33.62 -1.18
C LEU A 552 1.01 -32.85 -2.22
N CYS A 553 0.46 -32.37 -3.35
CA CYS A 553 1.20 -31.45 -4.25
C CYS A 553 1.45 -30.10 -3.56
N LEU A 554 0.52 -29.62 -2.75
CA LEU A 554 0.66 -28.40 -1.95
C LEU A 554 1.69 -28.54 -0.84
N LEU A 555 1.74 -29.69 -0.18
CA LEU A 555 2.82 -30.06 0.74
C LEU A 555 4.14 -30.27 -0.01
N GLN A 556 4.13 -30.82 -1.23
CA GLN A 556 5.32 -30.99 -2.08
C GLN A 556 5.88 -29.62 -2.50
N VAL A 557 5.02 -28.65 -2.84
CA VAL A 557 5.44 -27.26 -3.11
C VAL A 557 6.08 -26.67 -1.85
N LEU A 558 5.44 -26.77 -0.69
CA LEU A 558 5.99 -26.28 0.58
C LEU A 558 7.31 -26.98 0.97
N PHE A 559 7.41 -28.30 0.74
CA PHE A 559 8.57 -29.13 1.08
C PHE A 559 9.73 -28.87 0.12
N ASN A 560 9.49 -28.78 -1.20
CA ASN A 560 10.50 -28.44 -2.19
C ASN A 560 11.03 -27.00 -1.99
N PHE A 561 10.18 -26.05 -1.59
CA PHE A 561 10.61 -24.68 -1.29
C PHE A 561 11.46 -24.59 -0.02
N GLN A 562 11.06 -25.26 1.07
CA GLN A 562 11.88 -25.34 2.28
C GLN A 562 13.24 -26.02 2.04
N MET A 563 13.30 -27.00 1.14
CA MET A 563 14.55 -27.68 0.76
C MET A 563 15.43 -26.87 -0.20
N MET A 564 14.90 -25.84 -0.89
CA MET A 564 15.72 -24.88 -1.65
C MET A 564 16.34 -23.78 -0.77
N HIS A 565 15.76 -23.54 0.41
CA HIS A 565 16.26 -22.57 1.39
C HIS A 565 17.26 -23.14 2.40
N LEU A 566 17.36 -24.48 2.49
CA LEU A 566 18.39 -25.25 3.20
C LEU A 566 19.52 -25.62 2.24
#